data_AF-D2JEV9-F1
#
_entry.id   AF-D2JEV9-F1
#
_cell.length_a   1.000
_cell.length_b   1.000
_cell.length_c   1.000
_cell.angle_alpha   90.00
_cell.angle_beta   90.00
_cell.angle_gamma   90.00
#
_symmetry.space_group_name_H-M   'P 1'
#
loop_
_entity.id
_entity.type
_entity.pdbx_description
1 polymer ?
#
loop_
_entity_poly.entity_id
_entity_poly.type
_entity_poly.pdbx_seq_one_letter_code
_entity_poly.pdbx_strand_id
1 'polypeptide(L)'
;MKIPITDNTKELQNYCLFLFDKYYEGQEVRHVGITYSKLVYTDSLQLDLFSDPQKQIDEENLDKIIDKIRQKYGFTSIVHASSMLEGARSITRSTLVGGHAGGNGGIKND
;
A
#
# COMPACT_ATOMS: atom_id res chain seq x y z
N MET A 1 3.66 -5.74 -16.31
CA MET A 1 2.45 -6.56 -16.56
C MET A 1 1.27 -5.61 -16.67
N LYS A 2 0.33 -5.84 -17.60
CA LYS A 2 -0.94 -5.08 -17.63
C LYS A 2 -1.94 -5.82 -16.74
N ILE A 3 -2.63 -5.08 -15.90
CA ILE A 3 -3.73 -5.58 -15.05
C ILE A 3 -5.02 -4.83 -15.41
N PRO A 4 -6.20 -5.37 -15.06
CA PRO A 4 -7.44 -4.60 -15.05
C PRO A 4 -7.30 -3.33 -14.20
N ILE A 5 -8.09 -2.29 -14.52
CA ILE A 5 -8.13 -1.08 -13.71
C ILE A 5 -8.72 -1.46 -12.35
N THR A 6 -8.01 -1.11 -11.28
CA THR A 6 -8.41 -1.40 -9.91
C THR A 6 -7.69 -0.44 -8.97
N ASP A 7 -8.39 -0.01 -7.93
CA ASP A 7 -7.83 0.67 -6.75
C ASP A 7 -8.00 -0.17 -5.48
N ASN A 8 -8.45 -1.43 -5.60
CA ASN A 8 -8.55 -2.35 -4.48
C ASN A 8 -7.16 -2.71 -3.94
N THR A 9 -6.92 -2.41 -2.67
CA THR A 9 -5.62 -2.60 -2.02
C THR A 9 -5.14 -4.05 -2.08
N LYS A 10 -6.04 -5.03 -1.86
CA LYS A 10 -5.69 -6.45 -1.82
C LYS A 10 -5.32 -6.98 -3.21
N GLU A 11 -6.05 -6.56 -4.24
CA GLU A 11 -5.77 -6.97 -5.62
C GLU A 11 -4.39 -6.47 -6.06
N LEU A 12 -4.07 -5.20 -5.78
CA LEU A 12 -2.76 -4.62 -6.08
C LEU A 12 -1.62 -5.34 -5.33
N GLN A 13 -1.82 -5.68 -4.04
CA GLN A 13 -0.86 -6.47 -3.27
C GLN A 13 -0.63 -7.85 -3.90
N ASN A 14 -1.70 -8.53 -4.31
CA ASN A 14 -1.60 -9.85 -4.93
C ASN A 14 -0.81 -9.81 -6.25
N TYR A 15 -0.98 -8.79 -7.08
CA TYR A 15 -0.16 -8.63 -8.28
C TYR A 15 1.32 -8.37 -7.96
N CYS A 16 1.62 -7.61 -6.91
CA CYS A 16 2.99 -7.37 -6.47
C CYS A 16 3.64 -8.66 -5.97
N LEU A 17 2.94 -9.45 -5.16
CA LEU A 17 3.40 -10.75 -4.68
C LEU A 17 3.58 -11.73 -5.83
N PHE A 18 2.64 -11.80 -6.76
CA PHE A 18 2.76 -12.62 -7.97
C PHE A 18 4.04 -12.30 -8.76
N LEU A 19 4.36 -11.02 -8.94
CA LEU A 19 5.59 -10.60 -9.61
C LEU A 19 6.83 -10.98 -8.80
N PHE A 20 6.80 -10.81 -7.48
CA PHE A 20 7.89 -11.18 -6.60
C PHE A 20 8.15 -12.70 -6.69
N ASP A 21 7.14 -13.52 -6.44
CA ASP A 21 7.23 -14.98 -6.44
C ASP A 21 7.65 -15.55 -7.80
N LYS A 22 7.29 -14.86 -8.89
CA LYS A 22 7.64 -15.27 -10.25
C LYS A 22 9.13 -15.09 -10.58
N TYR A 23 9.77 -14.04 -10.06
CA TYR A 23 11.13 -13.67 -10.45
C TYR A 23 12.16 -13.82 -9.34
N TYR A 24 11.71 -13.98 -8.10
CA TYR A 24 12.59 -14.20 -6.97
C TYR A 24 12.98 -15.67 -6.86
N GLU A 25 14.28 -15.95 -6.89
CA GLU A 25 14.81 -17.34 -6.82
C GLU A 25 15.68 -17.54 -5.57
N GLY A 26 15.53 -16.68 -4.55
CA GLY A 26 16.25 -16.80 -3.26
C GLY A 26 17.51 -15.94 -3.13
N GLN A 27 17.74 -14.98 -4.02
CA GLN A 27 18.90 -14.09 -3.97
C GLN A 27 18.79 -13.03 -2.86
N GLU A 28 19.90 -12.39 -2.46
CA GLU A 28 19.82 -11.22 -1.57
C GLU A 28 19.15 -10.02 -2.27
N VAL A 29 18.08 -9.48 -1.67
CA VAL A 29 17.35 -8.33 -2.23
C VAL A 29 17.72 -7.04 -1.49
N ARG A 30 18.34 -6.09 -2.18
CA ARG A 30 18.66 -4.76 -1.63
C ARG A 30 17.61 -3.69 -1.90
N HIS A 31 16.88 -3.80 -3.00
CA HIS A 31 15.89 -2.82 -3.41
C HIS A 31 14.76 -3.47 -4.23
N VAL A 32 13.52 -3.10 -3.92
CA VAL A 32 12.33 -3.45 -4.71
C VAL A 32 11.66 -2.14 -5.12
N GLY A 33 11.51 -1.92 -6.42
CA GLY A 33 10.81 -0.77 -6.99
C GLY A 33 9.54 -1.21 -7.69
N ILE A 34 8.41 -0.58 -7.34
CA ILE A 34 7.12 -0.80 -7.99
C ILE A 34 6.65 0.53 -8.55
N THR A 35 6.17 0.54 -9.79
CA THR A 35 5.65 1.73 -10.45
C THR A 35 4.33 1.41 -11.11
N TYR A 36 3.32 2.19 -10.76
CA TYR A 36 2.02 2.19 -11.44
C TYR A 36 2.03 3.29 -12.52
N SER A 37 1.42 3.00 -13.66
CA SER A 37 1.31 3.94 -14.78
C SER A 37 -0.07 3.84 -15.40
N LYS A 38 -0.43 4.82 -16.25
CA LYS A 38 -1.76 4.91 -16.87
C LYS A 38 -2.89 4.99 -15.85
N LEU A 39 -2.69 5.80 -14.82
CA LEU A 39 -3.69 6.07 -13.80
C LEU A 39 -4.92 6.75 -14.41
N VAL A 40 -6.09 6.42 -13.89
CA VAL A 40 -7.37 7.02 -14.26
C VAL A 40 -8.06 7.49 -12.98
N TYR A 41 -9.00 8.43 -13.09
CA TYR A 41 -9.81 8.84 -11.94
C TYR A 41 -10.80 7.73 -11.56
N THR A 42 -10.91 7.45 -10.27
CA THR A 42 -11.94 6.56 -9.74
C THR A 42 -13.23 7.36 -9.51
N ASP A 43 -14.23 7.16 -10.37
CA ASP A 43 -15.56 7.77 -10.22
C ASP A 43 -16.62 6.79 -9.72
N SER A 44 -16.33 5.48 -9.75
CA SER A 44 -17.28 4.42 -9.41
C SER A 44 -16.57 3.14 -9.01
N LEU A 45 -17.18 2.36 -8.11
CA LEU A 45 -16.71 1.02 -7.78
C LEU A 45 -16.95 0.07 -8.95
N GLN A 46 -15.87 -0.53 -9.46
CA GLN A 46 -15.95 -1.61 -10.44
C GLN A 46 -16.13 -2.94 -9.71
N LEU A 47 -17.31 -3.55 -9.84
CA LEU A 47 -17.60 -4.86 -9.27
C LEU A 47 -17.11 -5.99 -10.21
N ASP A 48 -16.48 -7.00 -9.62
CA ASP A 48 -16.30 -8.31 -10.22
C ASP A 48 -17.62 -9.08 -10.24
N LEU A 49 -17.93 -9.69 -11.38
CA LEU A 49 -19.17 -10.41 -11.64
C LEU A 49 -19.25 -11.74 -10.87
N PHE A 50 -18.11 -12.33 -10.54
CA PHE A 50 -18.02 -13.66 -9.93
C PHE A 50 -17.81 -13.61 -8.41
N SER A 51 -17.75 -12.40 -7.82
CA SER A 51 -17.55 -12.17 -6.40
C SER A 51 -18.82 -11.62 -5.75
N ASP A 52 -18.99 -11.86 -4.45
CA ASP A 52 -20.10 -11.30 -3.68
C ASP A 52 -20.02 -9.76 -3.71
N PRO A 53 -21.06 -9.05 -4.23
CA PRO A 53 -21.05 -7.61 -4.32
C PRO A 53 -20.97 -6.93 -2.95
N GLN A 54 -21.57 -7.49 -1.90
CA GLN A 54 -21.55 -6.86 -0.58
C GLN A 54 -20.13 -6.85 -0.01
N LYS A 55 -19.42 -7.97 -0.16
CA LYS A 55 -18.02 -8.07 0.26
C LYS A 55 -17.13 -7.04 -0.46
N GLN A 56 -17.34 -6.83 -1.75
CA GLN A 56 -16.57 -5.85 -2.52
C GLN A 56 -16.83 -4.41 -2.05
N ILE A 57 -18.09 -4.08 -1.75
CA ILE A 57 -18.48 -2.78 -1.17
C ILE A 57 -17.84 -2.58 0.21
N ASP A 58 -17.85 -3.62 1.06
CA ASP A 58 -17.26 -3.54 2.39
C ASP A 58 -15.73 -3.34 2.34
N GLU A 59 -15.05 -3.99 1.39
CA GLU A 59 -13.62 -3.80 1.14
C GLU A 59 -13.31 -2.37 0.66
N GLU A 60 -14.07 -1.84 -0.29
CA GLU A 60 -13.92 -0.45 -0.76
C GLU A 60 -14.14 0.55 0.39
N ASN A 61 -15.16 0.32 1.21
CA ASN A 61 -15.45 1.17 2.36
C ASN A 61 -14.32 1.13 3.40
N LEU A 62 -13.75 -0.04 3.65
CA LEU A 62 -12.61 -0.20 4.55
C LEU A 62 -11.40 0.61 4.05
N ASP A 63 -11.04 0.49 2.77
CA ASP A 63 -9.92 1.22 2.17
C ASP A 63 -10.15 2.74 2.29
N LYS A 64 -11.35 3.22 1.94
CA LYS A 64 -11.73 4.63 2.08
C LYS A 64 -11.67 5.12 3.53
N ILE A 65 -12.06 4.31 4.51
CA ILE A 65 -12.00 4.68 5.93
C ILE A 65 -10.55 4.79 6.39
N ILE A 66 -9.70 3.83 6.02
CA ILE A 66 -8.26 3.85 6.33
C ILE A 66 -7.62 5.12 5.76
N ASP A 67 -7.94 5.46 4.51
CA ASP A 67 -7.42 6.66 3.86
C ASP A 67 -7.89 7.94 4.55
N LYS A 68 -9.17 8.04 4.92
CA LYS A 68 -9.69 9.18 5.69
C LYS A 68 -8.98 9.35 7.04
N ILE A 69 -8.73 8.24 7.74
CA ILE A 69 -8.00 8.26 9.02
C ILE A 69 -6.57 8.77 8.80
N ARG A 70 -5.84 8.24 7.80
CA ARG A 70 -4.46 8.64 7.50
C ARG A 70 -4.36 10.08 6.99
N GLN A 71 -5.32 10.53 6.19
CA GLN A 71 -5.39 11.91 5.71
C GLN A 71 -5.55 12.88 6.88
N LYS A 72 -6.37 12.52 7.87
CA LYS A 72 -6.66 13.38 9.02
C LYS A 72 -5.59 13.34 10.11
N TYR A 73 -5.02 12.17 10.40
CA TYR A 73 -4.16 11.94 11.56
C TYR A 73 -2.71 11.55 11.22
N GLY A 74 -2.38 11.45 9.93
CA GLY A 74 -1.06 11.06 9.43
C GLY A 74 -0.90 9.56 9.21
N PHE A 75 0.12 9.14 8.45
CA PHE A 75 0.32 7.74 8.04
C PHE A 75 0.37 6.75 9.22
N THR A 76 1.04 7.12 10.31
CA THR A 76 1.24 6.23 11.47
C THR A 76 0.01 6.09 12.37
N SER A 77 -1.11 6.79 12.06
CA SER A 77 -2.33 6.67 12.86
C SER A 77 -3.00 5.30 12.73
N ILE A 78 -2.78 4.61 11.61
CA ILE A 78 -3.22 3.23 11.40
C ILE A 78 -2.26 2.51 10.45
N VAL A 79 -1.65 1.44 10.95
CA VAL A 79 -0.67 0.62 10.24
C VAL A 79 -0.97 -0.86 10.41
N HIS A 80 -0.52 -1.69 9.48
CA HIS A 80 -0.57 -3.14 9.68
C HIS A 80 0.32 -3.53 10.86
N ALA A 81 -0.11 -4.52 11.65
CA ALA A 81 0.68 -5.05 12.77
C ALA A 81 2.10 -5.51 12.35
N SER A 82 2.25 -6.00 11.11
CA SER A 82 3.56 -6.34 10.53
C SER A 82 4.53 -5.16 10.49
N SER A 83 4.05 -3.92 10.49
CA SER A 83 4.89 -2.71 10.55
C SER A 83 5.50 -2.46 11.94
N MET A 84 5.13 -3.23 12.96
CA MET A 84 5.67 -3.16 14.32
C MET A 84 6.73 -4.24 14.60
N LEU A 85 7.02 -5.11 13.64
CA LEU A 85 8.09 -6.11 13.76
C LEU A 85 9.46 -5.41 13.81
N GLU A 86 10.43 -6.00 14.51
CA GLU A 86 11.77 -5.43 14.72
C GLU A 86 12.49 -5.03 13.40
N GLY A 87 12.29 -5.80 12.33
CA GLY A 87 12.86 -5.51 11.01
C GLY A 87 12.04 -4.56 10.14
N ALA A 88 10.84 -4.17 10.56
CA ALA A 88 9.96 -3.31 9.77
C ALA A 88 10.42 -1.85 9.80
N ARG A 89 10.34 -1.18 8.65
CA ARG A 89 10.79 0.22 8.50
C ARG A 89 9.66 1.20 8.19
N SER A 90 8.41 0.74 8.07
CA SER A 90 7.29 1.57 7.62
C SER A 90 7.06 2.80 8.51
N ILE A 91 7.14 2.64 9.84
CA ILE A 91 6.95 3.73 10.81
C ILE A 91 8.17 4.67 10.78
N THR A 92 9.40 4.15 10.85
CA THR A 92 10.61 4.98 10.79
C THR A 92 10.74 5.72 9.46
N ARG A 93 10.27 5.14 8.35
CA ARG A 93 10.32 5.79 7.03
C ARG A 93 9.21 6.81 6.81
N SER A 94 8.13 6.79 7.59
CA SER A 94 7.04 7.76 7.43
C SER A 94 7.45 9.19 7.80
N THR A 95 8.57 9.35 8.49
CA THR A 95 9.19 10.65 8.81
C THR A 95 10.17 11.14 7.74
N LEU A 96 10.48 10.30 6.74
CA LEU A 96 11.47 10.59 5.69
C LEU A 96 10.78 10.94 4.37
N VAL A 97 11.38 11.86 3.61
CA VAL A 97 10.97 12.23 2.25
C VAL A 97 12.05 11.72 1.29
N GLY A 98 11.69 10.80 0.39
CA GLY A 98 12.65 10.22 -0.56
C GLY A 98 13.82 9.48 0.09
N GLY A 99 13.64 8.96 1.32
CA GLY A 99 14.70 8.32 2.10
C GLY A 99 15.59 9.28 2.89
N HIS A 100 15.33 10.58 2.85
CA HIS A 100 16.09 11.62 3.56
C HIS A 100 15.21 12.32 4.59
N ALA A 101 15.81 12.89 5.63
CA ALA A 101 15.09 13.72 6.61
C ALA A 101 14.54 14.97 5.91
N GLY A 102 13.23 15.04 5.71
CA GLY A 102 12.55 16.21 5.16
C GLY A 102 12.34 17.26 6.25
N GLY A 103 13.34 18.12 6.49
CA GLY A 103 13.25 19.19 7.50
C GLY A 103 12.99 18.67 8.93
N ASN A 104 12.17 19.38 9.71
CA ASN A 104 11.85 19.05 11.11
C ASN A 104 11.15 17.70 11.33
N GLY A 105 10.70 17.01 10.26
CA GLY A 105 10.04 15.70 10.35
C GLY A 105 10.99 14.55 10.65
N GLY A 106 12.28 14.68 10.32
CA GLY A 106 13.30 13.64 10.55
C GLY A 106 13.78 13.50 12.00
N ILE A 107 13.28 14.34 12.90
CA ILE A 107 13.63 14.36 14.33
C ILE A 107 12.46 13.81 15.12
N LYS A 108 12.24 12.50 15.05
CA LYS A 108 11.60 11.80 16.17
C LYS A 108 12.71 11.00 16.82
N ASN A 109 13.17 11.50 17.97
CA ASN A 109 14.00 10.74 18.89
C ASN A 109 13.15 9.57 19.37
N ASP A 110 13.60 8.35 19.09
CA ASP A 110 13.32 7.21 19.97
C ASP A 110 14.02 7.44 21.32
#